data_AF-A0A380FHX4-F1
#
_entry.id   AF-A0A380FHX4-F1
#
_cell.length_a   1.000
_cell.length_b   1.000
_cell.length_c   1.000
_cell.angle_alpha   90.00
_cell.angle_beta   90.00
_cell.angle_gamma   90.00
#
_symmetry.space_group_name_H-M   'P 1'
#
loop_
_entity.id
_entity.type
_entity.pdbx_description
1 polymer ?
#
loop_
_entity_poly.entity_id
_entity_poly.type
_entity_poly.pdbx_seq_one_letter_code
_entity_poly.pdbx_strand_id
1 'polypeptide(L)'
;METFDAEMQQQRDRARQARQNTQSMQVQSEVLKNITTQSNFVGYDVMEQATTITDILFDGALVESVEAGQSIHFILEETPFYAVSGGQVADKGTVGNEHFEIAVNEVTKTPNGQNLHKGEVQFGQVTKGSPVEAKVNQKSTFSY
;
A
#
# COMPACT_ATOMS: atom_id res chain seq x y z
N MET A 1 10.58 30.21 -1.44
CA MET A 1 9.46 29.35 -1.87
C MET A 1 10.08 28.25 -2.73
N GLU A 2 10.66 27.23 -2.10
CA GLU A 2 11.61 26.31 -2.76
C GLU A 2 11.54 24.87 -2.18
N THR A 3 10.35 24.29 -2.02
CA THR A 3 10.24 22.93 -1.43
C THR A 3 9.19 22.04 -2.08
N PHE A 4 8.89 22.21 -3.38
CA PHE A 4 7.96 21.33 -4.08
C PHE A 4 8.46 20.79 -5.43
N ASP A 5 9.46 21.43 -6.06
CA ASP A 5 9.89 21.05 -7.42
C ASP A 5 10.95 19.93 -7.46
N ALA A 6 11.66 19.67 -6.35
CA ALA A 6 12.72 18.67 -6.32
C ALA A 6 12.21 17.22 -6.18
N GLU A 7 11.07 17.01 -5.51
CA GLU A 7 10.54 15.66 -5.28
C GLU A 7 9.76 15.09 -6.48
N MET A 8 9.20 15.97 -7.32
CA MET A 8 8.47 15.56 -8.53
C MET A 8 9.38 15.00 -9.64
N GLN A 9 10.65 15.39 -9.70
CA GLN A 9 11.54 14.91 -10.76
C GLN A 9 11.92 13.43 -10.61
N GLN A 10 11.99 12.91 -9.38
CA GLN A 10 12.29 11.49 -9.16
C GLN A 10 11.11 10.55 -9.44
N GLN A 11 9.86 11.04 -9.43
CA GLN A 11 8.69 10.23 -9.77
C GLN A 11 8.64 9.84 -11.26
N ARG A 12 9.26 10.63 -12.15
CA ARG A 12 9.08 10.48 -13.60
C ARG A 12 9.86 9.32 -14.21
N ASP A 13 10.95 8.87 -13.57
CA ASP A 13 11.80 7.80 -14.09
C ASP A 13 11.41 6.38 -13.63
N ARG A 14 10.52 6.24 -12.62
CA ARG A 14 10.23 4.96 -11.95
C ARG A 14 9.10 4.13 -12.59
N ALA A 15 8.29 4.74 -13.46
CA ALA A 15 7.16 4.09 -14.14
C ALA A 15 7.53 2.99 -15.18
N ARG A 16 8.82 2.69 -15.40
CA ARG A 16 9.27 1.82 -16.50
C ARG A 16 9.54 0.36 -16.16
N GLN A 17 9.51 -0.06 -14.88
CA GLN A 17 9.90 -1.43 -14.50
C GLN A 17 8.75 -2.39 -14.13
N ALA A 18 7.49 -1.94 -14.13
CA ALA A 18 6.33 -2.75 -13.74
C ALA A 18 5.81 -3.70 -14.85
N ARG A 19 6.70 -4.42 -15.54
CA ARG A 19 6.32 -5.44 -16.55
C ARG A 19 6.98 -6.78 -16.27
N GLN A 20 6.62 -7.42 -15.17
CA GLN A 20 6.82 -8.84 -14.88
C GLN A 20 5.72 -9.25 -13.88
N ASN A 21 5.05 -10.40 -13.91
CA ASN A 21 5.09 -11.59 -14.75
C ASN A 21 3.89 -12.45 -14.28
N THR A 22 3.14 -13.10 -15.16
CA THR A 22 1.91 -13.85 -14.83
C THR A 22 2.11 -14.96 -13.77
N GLN A 23 3.35 -15.40 -13.53
CA GLN A 23 3.69 -16.33 -12.43
C GLN A 23 3.58 -15.72 -11.03
N SER A 24 3.80 -14.41 -10.87
CA SER A 24 3.73 -13.75 -9.56
C SER A 24 2.30 -13.73 -8.99
N MET A 25 1.28 -13.78 -9.85
CA MET A 25 -0.13 -13.77 -9.42
C MET A 25 -0.59 -15.09 -8.77
N GLN A 26 -0.09 -16.25 -9.22
CA GLN A 26 -0.44 -17.53 -8.60
C GLN A 26 0.20 -17.68 -7.21
N VAL A 27 1.49 -17.33 -7.09
CA VAL A 27 2.20 -17.36 -5.80
C VAL A 27 1.57 -16.34 -4.82
N GLN A 28 1.22 -15.14 -5.29
CA GLN A 28 0.46 -14.18 -4.49
C GLN A 28 -0.86 -14.76 -3.98
N SER A 29 -1.60 -15.51 -4.79
CA SER A 29 -2.88 -16.08 -4.37
C SER A 29 -2.74 -17.06 -3.20
N GLU A 30 -1.70 -17.90 -3.18
CA GLU A 30 -1.46 -18.84 -2.10
C GLU A 30 -0.95 -18.15 -0.83
N VAL A 31 -0.01 -17.20 -0.99
CA VAL A 31 0.51 -16.41 0.15
C VAL A 31 -0.62 -15.61 0.80
N LEU A 32 -1.46 -14.93 0.01
CA LEU A 32 -2.59 -14.15 0.52
C LEU A 32 -3.63 -15.01 1.25
N LYS A 33 -3.82 -16.28 0.86
CA LYS A 33 -4.70 -17.22 1.57
C LYS A 33 -4.15 -17.64 2.94
N ASN A 34 -2.82 -17.64 3.10
CA ASN A 34 -2.16 -18.00 4.35
C ASN A 34 -2.08 -16.83 5.34
N ILE A 35 -2.32 -15.60 4.88
CA ILE A 35 -2.40 -14.42 5.75
C ILE A 35 -3.72 -14.46 6.52
N THR A 36 -3.61 -14.59 7.84
CA THR A 36 -4.73 -14.65 8.78
C THR A 36 -4.78 -13.45 9.73
N THR A 37 -3.79 -12.56 9.64
CA THR A 37 -3.77 -11.26 10.30
C THR A 37 -5.02 -10.47 9.96
N GLN A 38 -5.61 -9.84 10.96
CA GLN A 38 -6.80 -9.03 10.77
C GLN A 38 -6.41 -7.67 10.19
N SER A 39 -7.29 -7.13 9.35
CA SER A 39 -7.18 -5.77 8.83
C SER A 39 -8.53 -5.09 9.02
N ASN A 40 -8.58 -4.18 9.98
CA ASN A 40 -9.80 -3.47 10.37
C ASN A 40 -9.93 -2.22 9.52
N PHE A 41 -11.00 -2.14 8.74
CA PHE A 41 -11.30 -0.93 7.98
C PHE A 41 -11.95 0.11 8.92
N VAL A 42 -11.36 1.30 8.99
CA VAL A 42 -11.81 2.42 9.86
C VAL A 42 -12.30 3.64 9.06
N GLY A 43 -12.32 3.58 7.72
CA GLY A 43 -12.29 4.79 6.89
C GLY A 43 -13.56 5.22 6.14
N TYR A 44 -14.66 5.55 6.83
CA TYR A 44 -15.77 6.34 6.23
C TYR A 44 -15.59 7.86 6.48
N ASP A 45 -15.30 8.24 7.72
CA ASP A 45 -15.07 9.65 8.14
C ASP A 45 -13.61 9.93 8.54
N VAL A 46 -12.78 8.89 8.64
CA VAL A 46 -11.36 9.00 9.02
C VAL A 46 -10.51 9.14 7.77
N MET A 47 -9.68 10.19 7.72
CA MET A 47 -8.72 10.44 6.64
C MET A 47 -7.29 10.09 7.05
N GLU A 48 -7.00 10.10 8.35
CA GLU A 48 -5.68 9.85 8.91
C GLU A 48 -5.80 8.88 10.09
N GLN A 49 -4.97 7.85 10.14
CA GLN A 49 -4.98 6.83 11.19
C GLN A 49 -3.57 6.39 11.54
N ALA A 50 -3.23 6.41 12.83
CA ALA A 50 -2.03 5.76 13.34
C ALA A 50 -2.26 4.24 13.42
N THR A 51 -1.37 3.45 12.86
CA THR A 51 -1.54 2.00 12.68
C THR A 51 -0.18 1.31 12.55
N THR A 52 -0.20 0.00 12.32
CA THR A 52 1.00 -0.83 12.18
C THR A 52 0.96 -1.63 10.88
N ILE A 53 2.10 -1.78 10.21
CA ILE A 53 2.25 -2.69 9.08
C ILE A 53 2.34 -4.13 9.60
N THR A 54 1.32 -4.95 9.34
CA THR A 54 1.30 -6.34 9.84
C THR A 54 2.05 -7.29 8.92
N ASP A 55 2.00 -7.04 7.61
CA ASP A 55 2.56 -7.93 6.59
C ASP A 55 3.02 -7.13 5.38
N ILE A 56 4.15 -7.54 4.81
CA ILE A 56 4.72 -6.98 3.58
C ILE A 56 4.90 -8.12 2.60
N LEU A 57 4.42 -7.93 1.38
CA LEU A 57 4.60 -8.84 0.27
C LEU A 57 5.38 -8.15 -0.84
N PHE A 58 6.50 -8.75 -1.21
CA PHE A 58 7.34 -8.30 -2.30
C PHE A 58 7.70 -9.50 -3.18
N ASP A 59 7.61 -9.32 -4.49
CA ASP A 59 7.85 -10.36 -5.51
C ASP A 59 7.11 -11.69 -5.24
N GLY A 60 5.90 -11.60 -4.67
CA GLY A 60 5.04 -12.74 -4.37
C GLY A 60 5.38 -13.50 -3.09
N ALA A 61 6.33 -13.05 -2.27
CA ALA A 61 6.66 -13.64 -0.99
C ALA A 61 6.44 -12.67 0.17
N LEU A 62 6.16 -13.20 1.37
CA LEU A 62 6.19 -12.42 2.60
C LEU A 62 7.64 -12.07 2.94
N VAL A 63 7.88 -10.81 3.27
CA VAL A 63 9.21 -10.30 3.60
C VAL A 63 9.16 -9.48 4.88
N GLU A 64 10.28 -9.42 5.60
CA GLU A 64 10.40 -8.64 6.83
C GLU A 64 10.68 -7.16 6.54
N SER A 65 11.36 -6.84 5.44
CA SER A 65 11.62 -5.45 5.05
C SER A 65 11.79 -5.26 3.55
N VAL A 66 11.57 -4.03 3.08
CA VAL A 66 11.74 -3.61 1.69
C VAL A 66 12.31 -2.18 1.61
N GLU A 67 13.23 -1.95 0.70
CA GLU A 67 13.87 -0.64 0.46
C GLU A 67 13.08 0.24 -0.51
N ALA A 68 13.44 1.52 -0.53
CA ALA A 68 12.96 2.51 -1.49
C ALA A 68 13.07 2.06 -2.95
N GLY A 69 12.14 2.53 -3.77
CA GLY A 69 12.06 2.24 -5.21
C GLY A 69 11.35 0.93 -5.56
N GLN A 70 10.90 0.18 -4.56
CA GLN A 70 10.16 -1.07 -4.77
C GLN A 70 8.65 -0.86 -4.72
N SER A 71 7.95 -1.58 -5.61
CA SER A 71 6.50 -1.73 -5.55
C SER A 71 6.16 -2.94 -4.69
N ILE A 72 5.39 -2.72 -3.62
CA ILE A 72 5.06 -3.74 -2.63
C ILE A 72 3.54 -3.84 -2.47
N HIS A 73 3.11 -5.00 -1.97
CA HIS A 73 1.81 -5.08 -1.31
C HIS A 73 2.02 -5.15 0.20
N PHE A 74 1.09 -4.61 0.96
CA PHE A 74 1.18 -4.64 2.42
C PHE A 74 -0.21 -4.58 3.05
N ILE A 75 -0.27 -5.01 4.31
CA ILE A 75 -1.48 -5.02 5.12
C ILE A 75 -1.24 -4.17 6.37
N LEU A 76 -2.26 -3.39 6.72
CA LEU A 76 -2.31 -2.59 7.93
C LEU A 76 -3.28 -3.23 8.91
N GLU A 77 -2.94 -3.13 10.20
CA GLU A 77 -3.79 -3.57 11.31
C GLU A 77 -5.14 -2.82 11.29
N GLU A 78 -5.07 -1.49 11.20
CA GLU A 78 -6.19 -0.61 10.93
C GLU A 78 -5.93 0.22 9.68
N THR A 79 -6.92 0.39 8.82
CA THR A 79 -6.76 1.17 7.58
C THR A 79 -7.93 2.12 7.30
N PRO A 80 -7.66 3.41 7.00
CA PRO A 80 -8.66 4.33 6.50
C PRO A 80 -8.92 4.15 4.99
N PHE A 81 -8.13 3.33 4.29
CA PHE A 81 -8.27 3.15 2.85
C PHE A 81 -9.38 2.14 2.51
N TYR A 82 -10.31 2.56 1.66
CA TYR A 82 -11.37 1.71 1.18
C TYR A 82 -10.87 0.73 0.12
N ALA A 83 -11.05 -0.56 0.39
CA ALA A 83 -10.74 -1.62 -0.57
C ALA A 83 -11.90 -1.79 -1.57
N VAL A 84 -11.62 -1.60 -2.86
CA VAL A 84 -12.60 -1.80 -3.93
C VAL A 84 -12.59 -3.24 -4.44
N SER A 85 -13.76 -3.76 -4.77
CA SER A 85 -13.92 -5.00 -5.52
C SER A 85 -14.32 -4.68 -6.97
N GLY A 86 -13.49 -5.04 -7.95
CA GLY A 86 -13.90 -5.03 -9.37
C GLY A 86 -13.58 -3.77 -10.19
N GLY A 87 -12.35 -3.25 -10.11
CA GLY A 87 -11.84 -2.27 -11.08
C GLY A 87 -12.36 -0.83 -10.94
N GLN A 88 -12.96 -0.49 -9.79
CA GLN A 88 -13.30 0.89 -9.45
C GLN A 88 -12.07 1.71 -9.05
N VAL A 89 -12.22 3.03 -9.02
CA VAL A 89 -11.20 3.97 -8.53
C VAL A 89 -10.96 3.65 -7.05
N ALA A 90 -9.76 3.20 -6.69
CA ALA A 90 -9.37 2.96 -5.31
C ALA A 90 -8.93 4.25 -4.61
N ASP A 91 -8.97 4.26 -3.28
CA ASP A 91 -8.39 5.35 -2.49
C ASP A 91 -6.89 5.44 -2.74
N LYS A 92 -6.40 6.68 -2.80
CA LYS A 92 -4.98 7.00 -2.94
C LYS A 92 -4.50 7.84 -1.78
N GLY A 93 -3.24 7.69 -1.42
CA GLY A 93 -2.71 8.33 -0.23
C GLY A 93 -1.28 7.95 0.06
N THR A 94 -0.86 8.22 1.29
CA THR A 94 0.48 7.87 1.78
C THR A 94 0.38 7.05 3.05
N VAL A 95 1.33 6.16 3.25
CA VAL A 95 1.51 5.39 4.49
C VAL A 95 2.98 5.46 4.85
N GLY A 96 3.31 5.97 6.02
CA GLY A 96 4.71 6.14 6.37
C GLY A 96 4.93 6.74 7.75
N ASN A 97 6.18 7.07 8.02
CA ASN A 97 6.62 7.78 9.20
C ASN A 97 7.84 8.66 8.82
N GLU A 98 8.56 9.16 9.81
CA GLU A 98 9.75 10.00 9.58
C GLU A 98 10.93 9.26 8.89
N HIS A 99 10.89 7.93 8.79
CA HIS A 99 11.97 7.12 8.22
C HIS A 99 11.68 6.59 6.83
N PHE A 100 10.40 6.41 6.48
CA PHE A 100 10.00 5.92 5.16
C PHE A 100 8.61 6.41 4.77
N GLU A 101 8.33 6.42 3.46
CA GLU A 101 7.00 6.71 2.93
C GLU A 101 6.64 5.73 1.81
N ILE A 102 5.39 5.29 1.80
CA ILE A 102 4.79 4.47 0.77
C ILE A 102 3.67 5.28 0.11
N ALA A 103 3.78 5.53 -1.19
CA ALA A 103 2.70 6.08 -1.99
C ALA A 103 1.70 4.96 -2.34
N VAL A 104 0.49 5.02 -1.77
CA VAL A 104 -0.56 4.03 -1.98
C VAL A 104 -1.38 4.39 -3.22
N ASN A 105 -1.46 3.44 -4.13
CA ASN A 105 -2.03 3.64 -5.46
C ASN A 105 -3.32 2.85 -5.66
N GLU A 106 -3.46 1.75 -4.95
CA GLU A 106 -4.51 0.77 -5.13
C GLU A 106 -4.73 -0.01 -3.83
N VAL A 107 -6.00 -0.25 -3.46
CA VAL A 107 -6.38 -1.07 -2.30
C VAL A 107 -7.46 -2.06 -2.73
N THR A 108 -7.22 -3.34 -2.50
CA THR A 108 -8.08 -4.46 -2.93
C THR A 108 -8.40 -5.39 -1.76
N LYS A 109 -9.44 -6.22 -1.91
CA LYS A 109 -9.77 -7.26 -0.92
C LYS A 109 -8.99 -8.54 -1.19
N THR A 110 -8.33 -9.08 -0.16
CA THR A 110 -7.77 -10.44 -0.20
C THR A 110 -8.88 -11.49 -0.15
N PRO A 111 -8.60 -12.77 -0.49
CA PRO A 111 -9.57 -13.86 -0.34
C PRO A 111 -10.10 -14.02 1.09
N ASN A 112 -9.31 -13.64 2.10
CA ASN A 112 -9.67 -13.71 3.52
C ASN A 112 -10.30 -12.40 4.04
N GLY A 113 -10.59 -11.43 3.16
CA GLY A 113 -11.30 -10.20 3.48
C GLY A 113 -10.44 -9.03 3.99
N GLN A 114 -9.11 -9.21 4.11
CA GLN A 114 -8.19 -8.14 4.48
C GLN A 114 -8.09 -7.08 3.37
N ASN A 115 -7.69 -5.87 3.76
CA ASN A 115 -7.38 -4.79 2.82
C ASN A 115 -5.91 -4.91 2.39
N LEU A 116 -5.70 -5.31 1.14
CA LEU A 116 -4.40 -5.39 0.51
C LEU A 116 -4.08 -4.06 -0.14
N HIS A 117 -3.12 -3.35 0.43
CA HIS A 117 -2.63 -2.09 -0.11
C HIS A 117 -1.52 -2.40 -1.09
N LYS A 118 -1.47 -1.66 -2.18
CA LYS A 118 -0.40 -1.69 -3.16
C LYS A 118 0.14 -0.29 -3.32
N GLY A 119 1.46 -0.18 -3.14
CA GLY A 119 2.12 1.10 -3.17
C GLY A 119 3.60 0.99 -3.50
N GLU A 120 4.21 2.14 -3.71
CA GLU A 120 5.63 2.28 -4.01
C GLU A 120 6.33 2.96 -2.84
N VAL A 121 7.41 2.33 -2.34
CA VAL A 121 8.26 2.91 -1.30
C VAL A 121 9.03 4.09 -1.91
N GLN A 122 8.67 5.32 -1.51
CA GLN A 122 9.26 6.55 -2.05
C GLN A 122 10.69 6.73 -1.56
N PHE A 123 10.90 6.56 -0.26
CA PHE A 123 12.20 6.63 0.41
C PHE A 123 12.21 5.73 1.66
N GLY A 124 13.40 5.48 2.20
CA GLY A 124 13.58 4.72 3.43
C GLY A 124 13.51 3.21 3.27
N GLN A 125 13.32 2.53 4.40
CA GLN A 125 13.13 1.08 4.48
C GLN A 125 11.86 0.80 5.28
N VAL A 126 10.94 0.06 4.67
CA VAL A 126 9.72 -0.41 5.31
C VAL A 126 10.02 -1.72 6.00
N THR A 127 9.64 -1.85 7.28
CA THR A 127 9.83 -3.09 8.04
C THR A 127 8.49 -3.55 8.63
N LYS A 128 8.25 -4.85 8.63
CA LYS A 128 7.07 -5.45 9.29
C LYS A 128 7.05 -5.07 10.77
N GLY A 129 5.88 -4.72 11.29
CA GLY A 129 5.68 -4.24 12.65
C GLY A 129 6.02 -2.77 12.86
N SER A 130 6.39 -2.03 11.82
CA SER A 130 6.66 -0.59 11.95
C SER A 130 5.38 0.20 12.24
N PRO A 131 5.41 1.11 13.24
CA PRO A 131 4.33 2.07 13.42
C PRO A 131 4.35 3.10 12.29
N VAL A 132 3.17 3.38 11.75
CA VAL A 132 2.96 4.27 10.61
C VAL A 132 1.73 5.12 10.78
N GLU A 133 1.70 6.23 10.06
CA GLU A 133 0.51 7.04 9.84
C GLU A 133 0.00 6.77 8.42
N ALA A 134 -1.26 6.39 8.31
CA ALA A 134 -1.96 6.14 7.07
C ALA A 134 -2.85 7.34 6.72
N LYS A 135 -2.60 8.00 5.58
CA LYS A 135 -3.32 9.21 5.13
C LYS A 135 -3.96 9.01 3.77
N VAL A 136 -5.27 9.24 3.67
CA VAL A 136 -6.02 9.21 2.41
C VAL A 136 -6.07 10.61 1.79
N ASN A 137 -5.43 10.78 0.63
CA ASN A 137 -5.37 12.07 -0.08
C ASN A 137 -6.51 12.23 -1.09
N GLN A 138 -6.99 11.12 -1.67
CA GLN A 138 -8.09 11.13 -2.61
C GLN A 138 -9.03 9.96 -2.30
N LYS A 139 -10.25 10.30 -1.87
CA LYS A 139 -11.33 9.31 -1.71
C LYS A 139 -11.91 8.94 -3.07
N SER A 140 -12.14 7.66 -3.23
CA SER A 140 -12.93 7.10 -4.31
C SER A 140 -14.35 7.71 -4.31
N THR A 141 -14.69 8.44 -5.38
CA THR A 141 -16.00 9.08 -5.51
C THR A 141 -17.00 8.05 -6.01
N PHE A 142 -17.88 7.57 -5.13
CA PHE A 142 -19.07 6.84 -5.55
C PHE A 142 -20.07 7.84 -6.14
N SER A 143 -20.22 7.85 -7.47
CA SER A 143 -21.43 8.41 -8.08
C SER A 143 -22.56 7.39 -7.94
N TYR A 144 -23.59 7.76 -7.18
CA TYR A 144 -24.89 7.08 -7.15
C TYR A 144 -25.64 7.26 -8.47
#